data_AF-A0A812JFS1-F1
#
_entry.id   AF-A0A812JFS1-F1
#
_cell.length_a   1.000
_cell.length_b   1.000
_cell.length_c   1.000
_cell.angle_alpha   90.00
_cell.angle_beta   90.00
_cell.angle_gamma   90.00
#
_symmetry.space_group_name_H-M   'P 1'
#
loop_
_entity.id
_entity.type
_entity.pdbx_description
1 polymer ?
#
loop_
_entity_poly.entity_id
_entity_poly.type
_entity_poly.pdbx_seq_one_letter_code
_entity_poly.pdbx_strand_id
1 'polypeptide(L)'
;MVHLIFEGLPECVRSGWPFILHVVTSTDGEQPDRAYEGYLKMELVLGGGRLRGELTELASGGQADFLSLSYEGQGPFRLRVAAETGEEVTSEPVMVEPAAAKHIRMQAADTKVVATAPPGWPRSPPKTSWLHSERWEVLHWRTACVNLKKSWSKKVRLPWKQRK
;
A
#
# COMPACT_ATOMS: atom_id res chain seq x y z
N MET A 1 24.26 -28.65 -25.13
CA MET A 1 24.33 -27.28 -24.60
C MET A 1 23.26 -27.21 -23.54
N VAL A 2 23.55 -26.66 -22.37
CA VAL A 2 22.53 -26.52 -21.33
C VAL A 2 21.57 -25.41 -21.77
N HIS A 3 20.32 -25.51 -21.34
CA HIS A 3 19.24 -24.55 -21.45
C HIS A 3 18.63 -24.32 -20.06
N LEU A 4 18.45 -23.07 -19.63
CA LEU A 4 17.83 -22.76 -18.35
C LEU A 4 16.36 -22.36 -18.51
N ILE A 5 15.50 -22.90 -17.64
CA ILE A 5 14.05 -22.68 -17.66
C ILE A 5 13.58 -22.33 -16.24
N PHE A 6 12.80 -21.25 -16.11
CA PHE A 6 12.07 -20.97 -14.87
C PHE A 6 10.78 -21.79 -14.83
N GLU A 7 10.65 -22.65 -13.82
CA GLU A 7 9.39 -23.36 -13.54
C GLU A 7 8.72 -22.74 -12.31
N GLY A 8 7.43 -22.44 -12.42
CA GLY A 8 6.67 -21.89 -11.29
C GLY A 8 7.09 -20.46 -10.89
N LEU A 9 7.55 -19.64 -11.85
CA LEU A 9 7.80 -18.22 -11.60
C LEU A 9 6.49 -17.57 -11.08
N PRO A 10 6.50 -16.96 -9.88
CA PRO A 10 5.29 -16.31 -9.37
C PRO A 10 4.94 -15.09 -10.22
N GLU A 11 3.67 -14.94 -10.59
CA GLU A 11 3.20 -13.76 -11.33
C GLU A 11 3.24 -12.49 -10.46
N CYS A 12 2.97 -12.65 -9.16
CA CYS A 12 3.07 -11.60 -8.18
C CYS A 12 3.69 -12.09 -6.86
N VAL A 13 4.42 -11.21 -6.19
CA VAL A 13 4.97 -11.44 -4.86
C VAL A 13 4.74 -10.24 -3.96
N ARG A 14 4.75 -10.46 -2.65
CA ARG A 14 4.70 -9.37 -1.68
C ARG A 14 6.11 -8.93 -1.28
N SER A 15 6.34 -7.62 -1.27
CA SER A 15 7.63 -7.06 -0.87
C SER A 15 8.08 -7.54 0.51
N GLY A 16 9.29 -8.10 0.59
CA GLY A 16 9.91 -8.65 1.80
C GLY A 16 9.39 -10.03 2.24
N TRP A 17 8.48 -10.65 1.49
CA TRP A 17 8.00 -12.00 1.78
C TRP A 17 8.81 -13.04 1.00
N PRO A 18 9.08 -14.21 1.60
CA PRO A 18 9.75 -15.28 0.89
C PRO A 18 8.83 -15.88 -0.18
N PHE A 19 9.42 -16.26 -1.30
CA PHE A 19 8.81 -17.03 -2.35
C PHE A 19 9.76 -18.14 -2.80
N ILE A 20 9.18 -19.20 -3.36
CA ILE A 20 9.93 -20.33 -3.91
C ILE A 20 10.05 -20.14 -5.42
N LEU A 21 11.19 -20.51 -5.98
CA LEU A 21 11.42 -20.53 -7.41
C LEU A 21 12.13 -21.82 -7.82
N HIS A 22 11.58 -22.52 -8.80
CA HIS A 22 12.17 -23.72 -9.36
C HIS A 22 12.88 -23.36 -10.66
N VAL A 23 14.11 -23.83 -10.82
CA VAL A 23 14.87 -23.68 -12.07
C VAL A 23 15.28 -25.06 -12.54
N VAL A 24 14.96 -25.32 -13.81
CA VAL A 24 15.31 -26.57 -14.47
C VAL A 24 16.31 -26.28 -15.57
N THR A 25 17.34 -27.10 -15.61
CA THR A 25 18.29 -27.16 -16.73
C THR A 25 17.80 -28.19 -17.73
N SER A 26 18.02 -27.96 -19.02
CA SER A 26 17.53 -28.78 -20.12
C SER A 26 18.60 -28.90 -21.21
N THR A 27 18.61 -29.97 -21.98
CA THR A 27 19.52 -30.11 -23.14
C THR A 27 18.93 -29.61 -24.46
N ASP A 28 17.61 -29.55 -24.54
CA ASP A 28 16.84 -29.26 -25.75
C ASP A 28 15.73 -28.21 -25.53
N GLY A 29 15.60 -27.71 -24.30
CA GLY A 29 14.54 -26.80 -23.88
C GLY A 29 13.22 -27.47 -23.55
N GLU A 30 13.14 -28.81 -23.63
CA GLU A 30 11.89 -29.57 -23.45
C GLU A 30 11.99 -30.56 -22.29
N GLN A 31 13.12 -31.26 -22.15
CA GLN A 31 13.34 -32.25 -21.10
C GLN A 31 14.45 -31.79 -20.14
N PRO A 32 14.31 -31.99 -18.81
CA PRO A 32 15.37 -31.71 -17.86
C PRO A 32 16.65 -32.49 -18.19
N ASP A 33 17.79 -31.79 -18.18
CA ASP A 33 19.11 -32.39 -18.26
C ASP A 33 19.47 -33.00 -16.91
N ARG A 34 19.00 -34.24 -16.68
CA ARG A 34 19.20 -34.93 -15.41
C ARG A 34 20.66 -35.28 -15.11
N ALA A 35 21.57 -35.09 -16.06
CA ALA A 35 22.99 -35.29 -15.84
C ALA A 35 23.69 -34.02 -15.35
N TYR A 36 23.02 -32.86 -15.39
CA TYR A 36 23.59 -31.61 -14.94
C TYR A 36 23.68 -31.55 -13.42
N GLU A 37 24.91 -31.33 -12.94
CA GLU A 37 25.26 -31.03 -11.56
C GLU A 37 26.13 -29.78 -11.57
N GLY A 38 25.69 -28.71 -10.90
CA GLY A 38 26.42 -27.44 -10.92
C GLY A 38 25.67 -26.33 -10.20
N TYR A 39 26.39 -25.26 -9.83
CA TYR A 39 25.75 -24.15 -9.14
C TYR A 39 24.97 -23.25 -10.10
N LEU A 40 23.77 -22.86 -9.68
CA LEU A 40 22.96 -21.84 -10.33
C LEU A 40 22.93 -20.58 -9.46
N LYS A 41 23.23 -19.44 -10.06
CA LYS A 41 23.26 -18.14 -9.38
C LYS A 41 22.11 -17.27 -9.82
N MET A 42 21.33 -16.79 -8.86
CA MET A 42 20.22 -15.87 -9.05
C MET A 42 20.67 -14.43 -8.86
N GLU A 43 20.23 -13.55 -9.75
CA GLU A 43 20.56 -12.13 -9.72
C GLU A 43 19.34 -11.27 -10.07
N LEU A 44 19.28 -10.08 -9.48
CA LEU A 44 18.32 -9.06 -9.86
C LEU A 44 18.87 -8.28 -11.06
N VAL A 45 18.15 -8.28 -12.18
CA VAL A 45 18.57 -7.55 -13.39
C VAL A 45 17.81 -6.25 -13.56
N LEU A 46 16.52 -6.24 -13.19
CA LEU A 46 15.67 -5.06 -13.25
C LEU A 46 14.80 -4.97 -11.99
N GLY A 47 14.62 -3.76 -11.47
CA GLY A 47 13.81 -3.48 -10.30
C GLY A 47 14.40 -2.35 -9.46
N GLY A 48 13.56 -1.60 -8.75
CA GLY A 48 13.99 -0.52 -7.86
C GLY A 48 14.38 -0.97 -6.45
N GLY A 49 14.48 -2.29 -6.22
CA GLY A 49 14.66 -2.90 -4.91
C GLY A 49 15.91 -3.76 -4.80
N ARG A 50 15.90 -4.70 -3.85
CA ARG A 50 16.98 -5.65 -3.61
C ARG A 50 16.43 -7.07 -3.49
N LEU A 51 17.10 -8.01 -4.14
CA LEU A 51 16.88 -9.44 -3.94
C LEU A 51 17.67 -9.93 -2.71
N ARG A 52 17.04 -10.76 -1.88
CA ARG A 52 17.61 -11.35 -0.66
C ARG A 52 17.29 -12.84 -0.60
N GLY A 53 17.94 -13.53 0.34
CA GLY A 53 17.84 -14.97 0.53
C GLY A 53 19.09 -15.69 0.02
N GLU A 54 18.94 -16.98 -0.23
CA GLU A 54 19.94 -17.82 -0.86
C GLU A 54 19.90 -17.60 -2.38
N LEU A 55 20.97 -17.00 -2.90
CA LEU A 55 21.07 -16.63 -4.32
C LEU A 55 21.93 -17.59 -5.13
N THR A 56 22.42 -18.66 -4.51
CA THR A 56 23.26 -19.66 -5.15
C THR A 56 22.85 -21.01 -4.64
N GLU A 57 22.38 -21.86 -5.53
CA GLU A 57 21.85 -23.18 -5.20
C GLU A 57 22.55 -24.22 -6.08
N LEU A 58 22.79 -25.41 -5.53
CA LEU A 58 23.31 -26.52 -6.31
C LEU A 58 22.15 -27.16 -7.09
N ALA A 59 22.24 -27.18 -8.42
CA ALA A 59 21.37 -28.02 -9.21
C ALA A 59 21.82 -29.48 -9.11
N SER A 60 20.90 -30.37 -8.74
CA SER A 60 21.12 -31.81 -8.72
C SER A 60 20.07 -32.53 -9.54
N GLY A 61 20.50 -33.45 -10.39
CA GLY A 61 19.62 -34.04 -11.39
C GLY A 61 19.01 -33.00 -12.34
N GLY A 62 19.75 -31.91 -12.61
CA GLY A 62 19.32 -30.83 -13.48
C GLY A 62 18.28 -29.86 -12.92
N GLN A 63 17.98 -29.91 -11.61
CA GLN A 63 17.00 -29.04 -10.97
C GLN A 63 17.61 -28.33 -9.75
N ALA A 64 17.30 -27.04 -9.58
CA ALA A 64 17.60 -26.29 -8.37
C ALA A 64 16.35 -25.59 -7.82
N ASP A 65 16.17 -25.65 -6.51
CA ASP A 65 15.02 -25.09 -5.82
C ASP A 65 15.46 -23.96 -4.89
N PHE A 66 15.12 -22.72 -5.25
CA PHE A 66 15.42 -21.56 -4.41
C PHE A 66 14.27 -21.32 -3.44
N LEU A 67 14.43 -21.77 -2.19
CA LEU A 67 13.34 -21.79 -1.21
C LEU A 67 13.17 -20.51 -0.37
N SER A 68 14.20 -19.65 -0.37
CA SER A 68 14.30 -18.51 0.57
C SER A 68 14.38 -17.15 -0.10
N LEU A 69 14.09 -17.06 -1.41
CA LEU A 69 14.17 -15.81 -2.15
C LEU A 69 13.14 -14.80 -1.66
N SER A 70 13.54 -13.55 -1.51
CA SER A 70 12.62 -12.45 -1.23
C SER A 70 13.06 -11.19 -1.95
N TYR A 71 12.09 -10.41 -2.42
CA TYR A 71 12.35 -9.13 -3.07
C TYR A 71 11.87 -7.99 -2.18
N GLU A 72 12.78 -7.09 -1.82
CA GLU A 72 12.48 -5.87 -1.07
C GLU A 72 12.49 -4.68 -2.03
N GLY A 73 11.31 -4.30 -2.50
CA GLY A 73 11.15 -3.16 -3.40
C GLY A 73 9.70 -2.85 -3.72
N GLN A 74 9.50 -1.99 -4.71
CA GLN A 74 8.20 -1.68 -5.30
C GLN A 74 8.28 -1.81 -6.82
N GLY A 75 7.13 -2.01 -7.46
CA GLY A 75 7.03 -2.16 -8.91
C GLY A 75 7.54 -3.51 -9.42
N PRO A 76 7.38 -3.78 -10.72
CA PRO A 76 7.82 -5.03 -11.33
C PRO A 76 9.34 -5.19 -11.26
N PHE A 77 9.80 -6.44 -11.16
CA PHE A 77 11.21 -6.79 -11.23
C PHE A 77 11.44 -7.98 -12.16
N ARG A 78 12.69 -8.16 -12.61
CA ARG A 78 13.12 -9.34 -13.39
C ARG A 78 14.34 -9.97 -12.74
N LEU A 79 14.34 -11.29 -12.74
CA LEU A 79 15.43 -12.11 -12.24
C LEU A 79 16.22 -12.69 -13.40
N ARG A 80 17.50 -12.96 -13.18
CA ARG A 80 18.31 -13.78 -14.06
C ARG A 80 18.90 -14.91 -13.26
N VAL A 81 18.89 -16.09 -13.83
CA VAL A 81 19.66 -17.22 -13.35
C VAL A 81 20.79 -17.50 -14.32
N ALA A 82 21.98 -17.71 -13.76
CA ALA A 82 23.20 -18.02 -14.49
C ALA A 82 23.76 -19.36 -14.01
N ALA A 83 24.07 -20.25 -14.95
CA ALA A 83 24.77 -21.50 -14.69
C ALA A 83 26.29 -21.30 -14.71
N GLU A 84 27.03 -22.16 -14.01
CA GLU A 84 28.51 -22.16 -14.06
C GLU A 84 29.08 -22.40 -15.46
N THR A 85 28.29 -23.00 -16.36
CA THR A 85 28.63 -23.17 -17.77
C THR A 85 28.63 -21.86 -18.57
N GLY A 86 28.18 -20.75 -17.95
CA GLY A 86 28.08 -19.42 -18.57
C GLY A 86 26.75 -19.17 -19.27
N GLU A 87 25.80 -20.11 -19.17
CA GLU A 87 24.47 -19.92 -19.71
C GLU A 87 23.61 -19.07 -18.78
N GLU A 88 22.76 -18.21 -19.35
CA GLU A 88 21.92 -17.30 -18.59
C GLU A 88 20.51 -17.22 -19.18
N VAL A 89 19.49 -17.16 -18.32
CA VAL A 89 18.11 -16.87 -18.72
C VAL A 89 17.53 -15.78 -17.82
N THR A 90 16.81 -14.85 -18.43
CA THR A 90 16.12 -13.76 -17.71
C THR A 90 14.62 -14.06 -17.66
N SER A 91 14.01 -13.82 -16.50
CA SER A 91 12.61 -14.07 -16.26
C SER A 91 11.71 -13.05 -16.97
N GLU A 92 10.45 -13.45 -17.14
CA GLU A 92 9.35 -12.50 -17.33
C GLU A 92 9.19 -11.58 -16.10
N PRO A 93 8.52 -10.42 -16.23
CA PRO A 93 8.40 -9.48 -15.13
C PRO A 93 7.49 -10.02 -14.04
N VAL A 94 8.00 -10.05 -12.81
CA VAL A 94 7.24 -10.41 -11.62
C VAL A 94 6.68 -9.15 -10.99
N MET A 95 5.38 -9.11 -10.79
CA MET A 95 4.71 -7.96 -10.19
C MET A 95 4.89 -7.95 -8.66
N VAL A 96 4.92 -6.75 -8.07
CA VAL A 96 4.93 -6.61 -6.61
C VAL A 96 3.59 -6.11 -6.13
N GLU A 97 2.98 -6.87 -5.22
CA GLU A 97 1.74 -6.47 -4.59
C GLU A 97 1.93 -5.13 -3.87
N PRO A 98 1.06 -4.13 -4.12
CA PRO A 98 1.11 -2.89 -3.37
C PRO A 98 0.89 -3.19 -1.90
N ALA A 99 1.71 -2.58 -1.03
CA ALA A 99 1.51 -2.70 0.40
C ALA A 99 0.08 -2.26 0.75
N ALA A 100 -0.65 -3.10 1.49
CA ALA A 100 -1.99 -2.76 1.96
C ALA A 100 -1.98 -1.37 2.62
N ALA A 101 -2.84 -0.48 2.15
CA ALA A 101 -2.93 0.88 2.66
C ALA A 101 -3.27 0.83 4.16
N LYS A 102 -2.35 1.30 5.02
CA LYS A 102 -2.52 1.19 6.47
C LYS A 102 -3.59 2.14 7.03
N HIS A 103 -3.98 3.19 6.28
CA HIS A 103 -4.93 4.19 6.77
C HIS A 103 -5.80 4.76 5.64
N ILE A 104 -7.11 4.78 5.84
CA ILE A 104 -8.03 5.62 5.07
C ILE A 104 -8.01 7.02 5.70
N ARG A 105 -7.53 8.03 4.97
CA ARG A 105 -7.75 9.44 5.35
C ARG A 105 -9.04 9.92 4.70
N MET A 106 -10.02 10.27 5.52
CA MET A 106 -11.15 11.07 5.04
C MET A 106 -10.64 12.49 4.79
N GLN A 107 -10.66 12.93 3.54
CA GLN A 107 -10.50 14.36 3.22
C GLN A 107 -11.87 15.01 3.35
N ALA A 108 -11.98 16.04 4.21
CA ALA A 108 -13.18 16.84 4.26
C ALA A 108 -13.33 17.56 2.90
N ALA A 109 -14.43 17.32 2.20
CA ALA A 109 -14.78 18.12 1.04
C ALA A 109 -15.09 19.54 1.53
N ASP A 110 -14.35 20.53 1.03
CA ASP A 110 -14.65 21.96 1.21
C ASP A 110 -15.95 22.29 0.47
N THR A 111 -17.07 21.86 1.03
CA THR A 111 -18.39 22.12 0.46
C THR A 111 -18.85 23.43 1.04
N LYS A 112 -18.55 24.53 0.35
CA LYS A 112 -19.14 25.83 0.66
C LYS A 112 -20.64 25.75 0.40
N VAL A 113 -21.43 25.50 1.45
CA VAL A 113 -22.89 25.59 1.38
C VAL A 113 -23.26 27.07 1.30
N VAL A 114 -23.62 27.54 0.10
CA VAL A 114 -24.35 28.81 -0.06
C VAL A 114 -25.80 28.52 0.32
N ALA A 115 -26.23 29.06 1.47
CA ALA A 115 -27.63 29.06 1.85
C ALA A 115 -28.38 30.08 0.98
N THR A 116 -29.06 29.62 -0.07
CA THR A 116 -30.11 30.40 -0.73
C THR A 116 -31.34 30.39 0.16
N ALA A 117 -31.69 31.54 0.73
CA ALA A 117 -32.92 31.70 1.49
C ALA A 117 -34.14 31.48 0.56
N PRO A 118 -35.19 30.75 1.02
CA PRO A 118 -36.42 30.59 0.25
C PRO A 118 -37.15 31.95 0.08
N PRO A 119 -37.83 32.18 -1.05
CA PRO A 119 -38.54 33.43 -1.30
C PRO A 119 -39.76 33.51 -0.37
N GLY A 120 -39.79 34.51 0.53
CA GLY A 120 -40.97 34.72 1.39
C GLY A 120 -40.82 35.64 2.61
N TRP A 121 -39.61 36.10 2.97
CA TRP A 121 -39.46 37.04 4.09
C TRP A 121 -39.76 38.48 3.63
N PRO A 122 -40.61 39.23 4.37
CA PRO A 122 -40.92 40.61 4.00
C PRO A 122 -39.66 41.48 4.08
N ARG A 123 -39.46 42.28 3.03
CA ARG A 123 -38.41 43.31 2.99
C ARG A 123 -38.67 44.33 4.12
N SER A 124 -37.62 44.67 4.84
CA SER A 124 -37.58 45.64 5.94
C SER A 124 -38.35 46.94 5.66
N PRO A 125 -39.05 47.52 6.67
CA PRO A 125 -39.74 48.80 6.48
C PRO A 125 -38.75 49.98 6.35
N PRO A 126 -39.19 51.08 5.70
CA PRO A 126 -38.34 52.22 5.38
C PRO A 126 -38.00 53.08 6.61
N LYS A 127 -36.89 53.83 6.50
CA LYS A 127 -36.40 54.79 7.52
C LYS A 127 -37.33 56.00 7.63
N THR A 128 -37.98 56.17 8.77
CA THR A 128 -38.46 57.46 9.33
C THR A 128 -38.31 57.38 10.85
N SER A 129 -37.38 58.14 11.45
CA SER A 129 -37.62 59.48 12.03
C SER A 129 -38.20 59.42 13.46
N TRP A 130 -37.27 59.49 14.43
CA TRP A 130 -37.28 60.19 15.73
C TRP A 130 -38.39 59.97 16.81
N LEU A 131 -37.87 59.77 18.02
CA LEU A 131 -38.43 59.94 19.37
C LEU A 131 -39.56 58.97 19.81
N HIS A 132 -39.21 57.98 20.65
CA HIS A 132 -39.29 58.05 22.12
C HIS A 132 -39.31 56.64 22.70
N SER A 133 -38.46 56.37 23.70
CA SER A 133 -38.50 55.19 24.60
C SER A 133 -38.22 53.83 23.95
N GLU A 134 -37.37 52.93 24.42
CA GLU A 134 -36.41 52.81 25.51
C GLU A 134 -35.71 51.45 25.24
N ARG A 135 -34.60 51.19 25.92
CA ARG A 135 -34.31 49.86 26.51
C ARG A 135 -33.93 48.67 25.60
N TRP A 136 -32.63 48.31 25.66
CA TRP A 136 -32.02 46.96 25.45
C TRP A 136 -32.14 46.42 24.00
N GLU A 137 -31.14 45.96 23.25
CA GLU A 137 -30.02 45.05 23.52
C GLU A 137 -29.06 45.12 22.31
N VAL A 138 -27.95 45.85 22.44
CA VAL A 138 -26.80 45.71 21.55
C VAL A 138 -25.82 44.76 22.22
N LEU A 139 -26.14 43.46 22.29
CA LEU A 139 -25.23 42.49 22.91
C LEU A 139 -25.40 41.03 22.46
N HIS A 140 -25.77 40.78 21.19
CA HIS A 140 -25.99 39.41 20.69
C HIS A 140 -25.06 38.96 19.54
N TRP A 141 -23.91 39.61 19.33
CA TRP A 141 -22.99 39.19 18.25
C TRP A 141 -21.55 38.84 18.66
N ARG A 142 -21.21 38.77 19.96
CA ARG A 142 -19.82 38.49 20.40
C ARG A 142 -19.59 37.25 21.28
N THR A 143 -20.58 36.35 21.43
CA THR A 143 -20.48 35.22 22.38
C THR A 143 -20.73 33.85 21.75
N ALA A 144 -20.24 33.60 20.53
CA ALA A 144 -20.28 32.25 19.94
C ALA A 144 -18.88 31.64 19.68
N CYS A 145 -17.80 32.42 19.72
CA CYS A 145 -16.45 31.93 19.38
C CYS A 145 -15.56 31.55 20.59
N VAL A 146 -16.02 31.62 21.84
CA VAL A 146 -15.16 31.42 23.03
C VAL A 146 -15.30 30.05 23.72
N ASN A 147 -16.34 29.26 23.44
CA ASN A 147 -16.56 27.98 24.15
C ASN A 147 -15.90 26.74 23.50
N LEU A 148 -14.84 26.94 22.70
CA LEU A 148 -14.03 25.86 22.10
C LEU A 148 -12.81 25.45 22.97
N LYS A 149 -12.67 25.90 24.23
CA LYS A 149 -11.45 25.62 25.04
C LYS A 149 -11.63 25.13 26.48
N LYS A 150 -12.84 24.80 26.96
CA LYS A 150 -13.05 24.38 28.38
C LYS A 150 -13.93 23.14 28.59
N SER A 151 -13.75 22.07 27.81
CA SER A 151 -14.35 20.76 28.15
C SER A 151 -13.36 19.60 28.02
N TRP A 152 -12.10 19.84 28.37
CA TRP A 152 -11.21 18.80 28.90
C TRP A 152 -11.24 18.90 30.42
N SER A 153 -12.10 18.09 31.04
CA SER A 153 -12.05 17.61 32.44
C SER A 153 -13.48 17.38 32.94
N LYS A 154 -14.00 16.17 32.70
CA LYS A 154 -14.93 15.52 33.62
C LYS A 154 -14.92 14.02 33.36
N LYS A 155 -14.06 13.35 34.15
CA LYS A 155 -14.20 11.94 34.57
C LYS A 155 -15.68 11.64 34.83
N VAL A 156 -16.28 10.75 34.05
CA VAL A 156 -17.48 10.02 34.46
C VAL A 156 -17.24 8.55 34.18
N ARG A 157 -17.30 7.79 35.27
CA ARG A 157 -17.17 6.34 35.40
C ARG A 157 -18.09 5.61 34.42
N LEU A 158 -17.55 4.61 33.75
CA LEU A 158 -18.31 3.55 33.08
C LEU A 158 -19.09 2.75 34.13
N PRO A 159 -20.43 2.60 34.01
CA PRO A 159 -21.16 1.61 34.78
C PRO A 159 -21.01 0.22 34.15
N TRP A 160 -20.40 -0.65 34.95
CA TRP A 160 -20.36 -2.11 34.85
C TRP A 160 -21.76 -2.67 34.55
N LYS A 161 -21.92 -3.38 33.43
CA LYS A 161 -23.02 -4.34 33.22
C LYS A 161 -22.49 -5.75 33.45
N GLN A 162 -23.28 -6.50 34.23
CA GLN A 162 -22.94 -7.70 34.97
C GLN A 162 -22.86 -9.01 34.15
N ARG A 163 -22.11 -9.95 34.75
CA ARG A 163 -22.35 -11.40 34.91
C ARG A 163 -22.50 -12.27 33.66
N LYS A 164 -21.53 -13.17 33.47
CA LYS A 164 -21.69 -14.56 33.92
C LYS A 164 -20.73 -14.81 35.08
#